data_AF-F7BUZ0-F1
#
_entry.id   AF-F7BUZ0-F1
#
_cell.length_a   1.000
_cell.length_b   1.000
_cell.length_c   1.000
_cell.angle_alpha   90.00
_cell.angle_beta   90.00
_cell.angle_gamma   90.00
#
_symmetry.space_group_name_H-M   'P 1'
#
loop_
_entity.id
_entity.type
_entity.pdbx_description
1 polymer ?
#
loop_
_entity_poly.entity_id
_entity_poly.type
_entity_poly.pdbx_seq_one_letter_code
_entity_poly.pdbx_strand_id
1 'polypeptide(L)'
;DRNGYYLTLRANRVHYKGGQPDSQLRVLRVGNDNNCSLESQGCNSPLPGAGPYRVKFLAMSAEGPVAETLWSEEIYLQQAQTFREAPGSQGKGTVVIIAFLSILLAILLVVFLVLVISA
;
A
#
# COMPACT_ATOMS: atom_id res chain seq x y z
N ASP A 1 -13.01 21.74 6.92
CA ASP A 1 -12.74 22.84 5.97
C ASP A 1 -11.95 22.36 4.77
N ARG A 2 -12.61 22.17 3.63
CA ARG A 2 -11.98 21.68 2.38
C ARG A 2 -11.44 22.85 1.54
N ASN A 3 -10.46 23.58 2.07
CA ASN A 3 -9.81 24.68 1.34
C ASN A 3 -8.85 24.22 0.22
N GLY A 4 -8.99 22.99 -0.29
CA GLY A 4 -8.10 22.45 -1.33
C GLY A 4 -6.67 22.15 -0.86
N TYR A 5 -6.39 22.25 0.44
CA TYR A 5 -5.08 21.97 1.02
C TYR A 5 -5.06 20.63 1.75
N TYR A 6 -3.98 19.87 1.55
CA TYR A 6 -3.67 18.67 2.30
C TYR A 6 -2.54 19.01 3.29
N LEU A 7 -2.72 18.71 4.57
CA LEU A 7 -1.70 18.91 5.58
C LEU A 7 -1.22 17.56 6.09
N THR A 8 0.07 17.29 5.97
CA THR A 8 0.67 16.12 6.62
C THR A 8 0.74 16.32 8.14
N LEU A 9 0.71 15.22 8.88
CA LEU A 9 1.10 15.13 10.28
C LEU A 9 2.38 15.93 10.55
N ARG A 10 2.37 16.66 11.68
CA ARG A 10 3.54 17.42 12.13
C ARG A 10 4.70 16.44 12.36
N ALA A 11 5.84 16.75 11.78
CA ALA A 11 7.06 15.98 11.91
C ALA A 11 8.09 16.73 12.76
N ASN A 12 8.84 16.01 13.60
CA ASN A 12 9.90 16.62 14.40
C ASN A 12 11.22 16.66 13.63
N ARG A 13 11.87 17.84 13.58
CA ARG A 13 13.17 18.06 12.93
C ARG A 13 14.26 17.09 13.40
N VAL A 14 14.21 16.61 14.65
CA VAL A 14 15.18 15.64 15.20
C VAL A 14 15.24 14.36 14.36
N HIS A 15 14.12 13.99 13.72
CA HIS A 15 14.05 12.83 12.84
C HIS A 15 14.56 13.10 11.42
N TYR A 16 14.82 14.37 11.04
CA TYR A 16 15.22 14.78 9.69
C TYR A 16 16.51 15.63 9.71
N LYS A 17 17.57 15.16 10.38
CA LYS A 17 18.88 15.81 10.35
C LYS A 17 19.47 15.75 8.92
N GLY A 18 20.05 16.85 8.45
CA GLY A 18 20.82 16.88 7.20
C GLY A 18 22.18 16.18 7.34
N GLY A 19 22.89 16.03 6.21
CA GLY A 19 24.26 15.50 6.19
C GLY A 19 24.38 13.97 6.25
N GLN A 20 23.30 13.24 6.01
CA GLN A 20 23.36 11.80 5.78
C GLN A 20 23.81 11.51 4.35
N PRO A 21 24.53 10.40 4.10
CA PRO A 21 24.85 9.97 2.73
C PRO A 21 23.56 9.75 1.93
N ASP A 22 23.59 10.06 0.64
CA ASP A 22 22.42 10.06 -0.26
C ASP A 22 21.63 8.73 -0.28
N SER A 23 22.28 7.62 0.10
CA SER A 23 21.66 6.31 0.26
C SER A 23 20.67 6.18 1.42
N GLN A 24 20.60 7.17 2.32
CA GLN A 24 19.69 7.20 3.47
C GLN A 24 18.76 8.43 3.44
N LEU A 25 18.12 8.66 2.29
CA LEU A 25 17.14 9.74 2.13
C LEU A 25 16.01 9.58 3.15
N ARG A 26 15.85 10.58 4.03
CA ARG A 26 14.72 10.64 4.95
C ARG A 26 13.55 11.32 4.28
N VAL A 27 12.52 10.53 4.00
CA VAL A 27 11.32 10.98 3.28
C VAL A 27 10.20 11.31 4.25
N LEU A 28 9.59 12.49 4.08
CA LEU A 28 8.30 12.79 4.68
C LEU A 28 7.22 12.25 3.75
N ARG A 29 6.50 11.22 4.19
CA ARG A 29 5.46 10.59 3.37
C ARG A 29 4.14 11.35 3.50
N VAL A 30 3.57 11.73 2.36
CA VAL A 30 2.24 12.32 2.24
C VAL A 30 1.25 11.19 1.93
N GLY A 31 0.11 11.14 2.63
CA GLY A 31 -0.97 10.20 2.32
C GLY A 31 -0.69 8.71 2.53
N ASN A 32 0.19 8.36 3.47
CA ASN A 32 0.60 6.97 3.71
C ASN A 32 -0.28 6.21 4.72
N ASP A 33 -1.30 6.85 5.31
CA ASP A 33 -2.19 6.18 6.26
C ASP A 33 -3.50 5.77 5.57
N ASN A 34 -3.59 4.50 5.19
CA ASN A 34 -4.77 3.93 4.54
C ASN A 34 -5.91 3.60 5.51
N ASN A 35 -5.68 3.64 6.83
CA ASN A 35 -6.71 3.41 7.84
C ASN A 35 -7.44 4.70 8.22
N CYS A 36 -6.98 5.84 7.73
CA CYS A 36 -7.57 7.14 8.02
C CYS A 36 -8.52 7.62 6.93
N SER A 37 -9.66 8.16 7.37
CA SER A 37 -10.56 8.88 6.49
C SER A 37 -10.05 10.30 6.24
N LEU A 38 -10.49 10.90 5.13
CA LEU A 38 -10.23 12.31 4.80
C LEU A 38 -10.75 13.30 5.87
N GLU A 39 -11.67 12.86 6.72
CA GLU A 39 -12.29 13.66 7.79
C GLU A 39 -11.57 13.52 9.13
N SER A 40 -10.66 12.56 9.24
CA SER A 40 -9.91 12.29 10.47
C SER A 40 -8.88 13.38 10.72
N GLN A 41 -8.98 14.06 11.86
CA GLN A 41 -8.00 15.07 12.26
C GLN A 41 -6.73 14.42 12.81
N GLY A 42 -5.57 14.98 12.48
CA GLY A 42 -4.29 14.43 12.94
C GLY A 42 -3.95 13.09 12.27
N CYS A 43 -4.23 12.96 10.97
CA CYS A 43 -3.82 11.80 10.20
C CYS A 43 -3.37 12.13 8.78
N ASN A 44 -2.50 11.28 8.21
CA ASN A 44 -2.03 11.32 6.82
C ASN A 44 -2.90 10.45 5.89
N SER A 45 -4.19 10.77 5.79
CA SER A 45 -5.12 10.05 4.91
C SER A 45 -4.69 10.08 3.43
N PRO A 46 -5.07 9.10 2.59
CA PRO A 46 -4.59 9.04 1.22
C PRO A 46 -5.00 10.27 0.41
N LEU A 47 -4.14 10.68 -0.53
CA LEU A 47 -4.48 11.75 -1.46
C LEU A 47 -5.65 11.30 -2.35
N PRO A 48 -6.62 12.21 -2.64
CA PRO A 48 -7.89 11.84 -3.29
C PRO A 48 -7.77 11.45 -4.77
N GLY A 49 -6.61 11.67 -5.41
CA GLY A 49 -6.41 11.37 -6.82
C GLY A 49 -4.97 11.54 -7.27
N ALA A 50 -4.77 11.61 -8.58
CA ALA A 50 -3.43 11.70 -9.18
C ALA A 50 -2.83 13.13 -9.19
N GLY A 51 -3.58 14.16 -8.78
CA GLY A 51 -3.13 15.55 -8.79
C GLY A 51 -3.70 16.35 -9.97
N PRO A 52 -3.08 17.51 -10.32
CA PRO A 52 -1.76 17.96 -9.87
C PRO A 52 -1.70 18.39 -8.41
N TYR A 53 -0.56 18.13 -7.77
CA TYR A 53 -0.24 18.60 -6.42
C TYR A 53 0.96 19.54 -6.43
N ARG A 54 0.98 20.48 -5.48
CA ARG A 54 2.16 21.29 -5.16
C ARG A 54 2.43 21.16 -3.67
N VAL A 55 3.69 21.14 -3.30
CA VAL A 55 4.12 20.97 -1.91
C VAL A 55 4.97 22.15 -1.47
N LYS A 56 4.83 22.53 -0.20
CA LYS A 56 5.76 23.41 0.50
C LYS A 56 5.91 22.92 1.93
N PHE A 57 7.02 23.26 2.56
CA PHE A 57 7.25 22.93 3.96
C PHE A 57 6.88 24.12 4.84
N LEU A 58 6.24 23.82 5.97
CA LEU A 58 5.94 24.79 7.02
C LEU A 58 6.73 24.42 8.28
N ALA A 59 7.45 25.38 8.84
CA ALA A 59 7.96 25.28 10.20
C ALA A 59 6.85 25.72 11.16
N MET A 60 6.52 24.90 12.16
CA MET A 60 5.42 25.14 13.09
C MET A 60 5.93 25.43 14.51
N SER A 61 5.34 26.40 15.19
CA SER A 61 5.41 26.60 16.64
C SER A 61 4.13 26.09 17.33
N ALA A 62 3.99 26.36 18.63
CA ALA A 62 2.76 26.09 19.36
C ALA A 62 1.60 26.98 18.87
N GLU A 63 1.93 28.20 18.42
CA GLU A 63 0.99 29.24 17.99
C GLU A 63 0.61 29.11 16.51
N GLY A 64 1.44 28.50 15.67
CA GLY A 64 1.14 28.34 14.23
C GLY A 64 2.38 28.20 13.33
N PRO A 65 2.23 28.32 12.00
CA PRO A 65 3.38 28.34 11.09
C PRO A 65 4.21 29.61 11.29
N VAL A 66 5.53 29.46 11.41
CA VAL A 66 6.50 30.56 11.64
C VAL A 66 7.43 30.79 10.44
N ALA A 67 7.54 29.82 9.53
CA ALA A 67 8.29 29.96 8.29
C ALA A 67 7.75 28.98 7.24
N GLU A 68 7.97 29.30 5.96
CA GLU A 68 7.58 28.44 4.85
C GLU A 68 8.60 28.45 3.71
N THR A 69 8.62 27.37 2.93
CA THR A 69 9.34 27.35 1.65
C THR A 69 8.45 27.87 0.53
N LEU A 70 9.07 28.18 -0.62
CA LEU A 70 8.32 28.31 -1.87
C LEU A 70 7.61 26.99 -2.20
N TRP A 71 6.54 27.11 -2.99
CA TRP A 71 5.87 25.96 -3.58
C TRP A 71 6.77 25.26 -4.59
N SER A 72 6.69 23.93 -4.60
CA SER A 72 7.27 23.11 -5.66
C SER A 72 6.59 23.40 -7.02
N GLU A 73 7.20 22.84 -8.06
CA GLU A 73 6.53 22.58 -9.33
C GLU A 73 5.36 21.60 -9.14
N GLU A 74 4.54 21.44 -10.18
CA GLU A 74 3.43 20.50 -10.18
C GLU A 74 3.93 19.05 -10.15
N ILE A 75 3.27 18.24 -9.33
CA ILE A 75 3.58 16.82 -9.14
C ILE A 75 2.33 16.03 -9.50
N TYR A 76 2.46 15.12 -10.46
CA TYR A 76 1.43 14.14 -10.81
C TYR A 76 1.80 12.79 -10.22
N LEU A 77 0.89 12.21 -9.43
CA LEU A 77 1.07 10.90 -8.86
C LEU A 77 0.80 9.83 -9.91
N GLN A 78 1.62 8.79 -9.90
CA GLN A 78 1.35 7.59 -10.68
C GLN A 78 0.18 6.85 -10.03
N GLN A 79 -0.90 6.66 -10.79
CA GLN A 79 -2.01 5.85 -10.34
C GLN A 79 -1.69 4.38 -10.61
N ALA A 80 -1.67 3.56 -9.55
CA ALA A 80 -1.61 2.13 -9.73
C ALA A 80 -2.83 1.68 -10.53
N GLN A 81 -2.60 1.06 -11.69
CA GLN A 81 -3.67 0.40 -12.41
C GLN A 81 -4.14 -0.75 -11.52
N THR A 82 -5.43 -0.79 -11.20
CA THR A 82 -6.00 -1.98 -10.59
C THR A 82 -5.84 -3.09 -11.62
N PHE A 83 -5.02 -4.09 -11.29
CA PHE A 83 -4.98 -5.32 -12.07
C PHE A 83 -6.39 -5.86 -12.06
N ARG A 84 -7.09 -5.78 -13.20
CA ARG A 84 -8.28 -6.61 -13.39
C ARG A 84 -7.77 -8.03 -13.25
N GLU A 85 -8.29 -8.77 -12.27
CA GLU A 85 -8.08 -10.21 -12.21
C GLU A 85 -8.40 -10.74 -13.61
N ALA A 86 -7.36 -11.20 -14.31
CA ALA A 86 -7.59 -11.94 -15.54
C ALA A 86 -8.48 -13.12 -15.15
N PRO A 87 -9.53 -13.43 -15.92
CA PRO A 87 -10.38 -14.59 -15.63
C PRO A 87 -9.45 -15.78 -15.42
N GLY A 88 -9.50 -16.34 -14.22
CA GLY A 88 -8.41 -17.13 -13.65
C GLY A 88 -7.91 -18.19 -14.63
N SER A 89 -6.76 -17.94 -15.24
CA SER A 89 -6.04 -19.04 -15.90
C SER A 89 -5.69 -19.98 -14.76
N GLN A 90 -6.20 -21.21 -14.76
CA GLN A 90 -5.73 -22.21 -13.81
C GLN A 90 -4.22 -22.27 -13.96
N GLY A 91 -3.50 -21.74 -12.96
CA GLY A 91 -2.06 -21.69 -13.01
C GLY A 91 -1.57 -23.12 -13.21
N LYS A 92 -0.48 -23.31 -13.98
CA LYS A 92 0.09 -24.65 -14.22
C LYS A 92 0.22 -25.46 -12.92
N GLY A 93 0.49 -24.80 -11.79
CA GLY A 93 0.49 -25.40 -10.45
C GLY A 93 -0.86 -25.99 -10.00
N THR A 94 -1.98 -25.31 -10.25
CA THR A 94 -3.33 -25.81 -9.91
C THR A 94 -3.65 -27.11 -10.63
N VAL A 95 -3.31 -27.21 -11.92
CA VAL A 95 -3.50 -28.43 -12.72
C VAL A 95 -2.69 -29.59 -12.16
N VAL A 96 -1.43 -29.33 -11.79
CA VAL A 96 -0.53 -30.33 -11.18
C VAL A 96 -1.07 -30.80 -9.83
N ILE A 97 -1.54 -29.89 -8.97
CA ILE A 97 -2.11 -30.23 -7.66
C ILE A 97 -3.36 -31.10 -7.83
N ILE A 98 -4.28 -30.73 -8.72
CA ILE A 98 -5.49 -31.52 -8.98
C ILE A 98 -5.12 -32.94 -9.46
N ALA A 99 -4.15 -33.06 -10.38
CA ALA A 99 -3.72 -34.37 -10.88
C ALA A 99 -3.17 -35.27 -9.76
N PHE A 100 -2.29 -34.74 -8.89
CA PHE A 100 -1.78 -35.51 -7.75
C PHE A 100 -2.88 -35.92 -6.78
N LEU A 101 -3.79 -35.00 -6.45
CA LEU A 101 -4.92 -35.30 -5.56
C LEU A 101 -5.84 -36.37 -6.15
N SER A 102 -6.13 -36.32 -7.46
CA SER A 102 -6.92 -37.34 -8.14
C SER A 102 -6.26 -38.71 -8.12
N ILE A 103 -4.94 -38.79 -8.33
CA ILE A 103 -4.20 -40.05 -8.27
C ILE A 103 -4.22 -40.63 -6.84
N LEU A 104 -3.93 -39.80 -5.83
CA LEU A 104 -3.94 -40.22 -4.43
C LEU A 104 -5.33 -40.71 -4.00
N LEU A 105 -6.39 -40.01 -4.42
CA LEU A 105 -7.77 -40.41 -4.16
C LEU A 105 -8.11 -41.75 -4.82
N ALA A 106 -7.70 -41.96 -6.08
CA ALA A 106 -7.93 -43.23 -6.76
C ALA A 106 -7.24 -44.40 -6.04
N ILE A 107 -5.98 -44.23 -5.62
CA ILE A 107 -5.23 -45.23 -4.86
C ILE A 107 -5.97 -45.55 -3.54
N LEU A 108 -6.38 -44.51 -2.81
CA LEU A 108 -7.11 -44.67 -1.55
C LEU A 108 -8.40 -45.47 -1.74
N LEU A 109 -9.18 -45.17 -2.77
CA LEU A 109 -10.42 -45.88 -3.08
C LEU A 109 -10.18 -47.34 -3.47
N VAL A 110 -9.14 -47.63 -4.25
CA VAL A 110 -8.78 -49.01 -4.61
C VAL A 110 -8.40 -49.81 -3.37
N VAL A 111 -7.56 -49.27 -2.50
CA VAL A 111 -7.17 -49.93 -1.24
C VAL A 111 -8.40 -50.18 -0.36
N PHE A 112 -9.29 -49.19 -0.23
CA PHE A 112 -10.52 -49.33 0.52
C PHE A 112 -11.42 -50.43 -0.03
N LEU A 113 -11.63 -50.48 -1.35
CA LEU A 113 -12.44 -51.52 -1.99
C LEU A 113 -11.85 -52.91 -1.79
N VAL A 114 -10.52 -53.07 -1.93
CA VAL A 114 -9.85 -54.35 -1.66
C VAL A 114 -10.10 -54.79 -0.23
N LEU A 115 -9.90 -53.89 0.75
CA LEU A 115 -10.14 -54.20 2.16
C LEU A 115 -11.58 -54.63 2.43
N VAL A 116 -12.57 -53.92 1.87
CA VAL A 116 -14.00 -54.24 2.03
C VAL A 116 -14.37 -55.57 1.40
N ILE A 117 -13.82 -55.92 0.23
CA ILE A 117 -14.10 -57.18 -0.45
C ILE A 117 -13.37 -58.36 0.21
N SER A 118 -12.21 -58.10 0.83
CA SER A 118 -11.42 -59.11 1.53
C SER A 118 -11.84 -59.35 2.99
N ALA A 119 -12.78 -58.56 3.51
CA ALA A 119 -13.37 -58.70 4.83
C ALA A 119 -14.62 -59.60 4.80
#